data_AF-A0A3E2VT80-F1
#
_entry.id   AF-A0A3E2VT80-F1
#
_cell.length_a   1.000
_cell.length_b   1.000
_cell.length_c   1.000
_cell.angle_alpha   90.00
_cell.angle_beta   90.00
_cell.angle_gamma   90.00
#
_symmetry.space_group_name_H-M   'P 1'
#
loop_
_entity.id
_entity.type
_entity.pdbx_description
1 polymer ?
#
loop_
_entity_poly.entity_id
_entity_poly.type
_entity_poly.pdbx_seq_one_letter_code
_entity_poly.pdbx_strand_id
1 'polypeptide(L)'
;MSKKTSPCILSVEAAGELLGLDAQTVRICIRAGHFGDFAQAIKSKPTNECYLYIISKFKLYQYLGLDVNLSIEETLELVRQGKPPFIEQTSYPIKDLLSEMKSKGCTLFERNTASTVSSVKKVIKE
;
A
#
# COMPACT_ATOMS: atom_id res chain seq x y z
N MET A 1 6.07 -29.63 -10.33
CA MET A 1 6.07 -28.42 -9.48
C MET A 1 5.71 -27.22 -10.35
N SER A 2 4.41 -26.95 -10.55
CA SER A 2 3.96 -25.84 -11.38
C SER A 2 4.11 -24.57 -10.55
N LYS A 3 5.15 -23.76 -10.82
CA LYS A 3 5.25 -22.41 -10.27
C LYS A 3 4.08 -21.62 -10.84
N LYS A 4 2.95 -21.60 -10.11
CA LYS A 4 1.86 -20.65 -10.37
C LYS A 4 2.45 -19.27 -10.09
N THR A 5 3.07 -18.68 -11.11
CA THR A 5 3.42 -17.26 -11.10
C THR A 5 2.12 -16.51 -10.96
N SER A 6 1.78 -16.12 -9.73
CA SER A 6 0.58 -15.34 -9.49
C SER A 6 0.67 -14.07 -10.34
N PRO A 7 -0.36 -13.73 -11.11
CA PRO A 7 -0.33 -12.52 -11.91
C PRO A 7 -0.05 -11.35 -10.96
N CYS A 8 1.02 -10.59 -11.22
CA CYS A 8 1.39 -9.42 -10.41
C CYS A 8 0.33 -8.30 -10.47
N ILE A 9 -0.65 -8.45 -11.36
CA ILE A 9 -1.75 -7.52 -11.60
C ILE A 9 -3.04 -8.17 -11.10
N LEU A 10 -3.77 -7.43 -10.25
CA LEU A 10 -5.09 -7.80 -9.77
C LEU A 10 -6.17 -7.32 -10.74
N SER A 11 -7.27 -8.08 -10.83
CA SER A 11 -8.51 -7.59 -11.42
C SER A 11 -9.17 -6.56 -10.51
N VAL A 12 -10.03 -5.72 -11.10
CA VAL A 12 -10.77 -4.70 -10.37
C VAL A 12 -11.74 -5.34 -9.37
N GLU A 13 -12.32 -6.47 -9.75
CA GLU A 13 -13.28 -7.22 -8.95
C GLU A 13 -12.61 -7.78 -7.68
N ALA A 14 -11.43 -8.40 -7.83
CA ALA A 14 -10.65 -8.90 -6.70
C ALA A 14 -10.17 -7.75 -5.79
N ALA A 15 -9.71 -6.64 -6.37
CA ALA A 15 -9.33 -5.47 -5.60
C ALA A 15 -10.52 -4.87 -4.83
N GLY A 16 -11.71 -4.86 -5.41
CA GLY A 16 -12.94 -4.45 -4.76
C GLY A 16 -13.27 -5.32 -3.55
N GLU A 17 -13.22 -6.64 -3.70
CA GLU A 17 -13.44 -7.56 -2.58
C GLU A 17 -12.44 -7.33 -1.43
N LEU A 18 -11.16 -7.12 -1.74
CA LEU A 18 -10.13 -6.85 -0.72
C LEU A 18 -10.32 -5.48 -0.03
N LEU A 19 -10.80 -4.48 -0.76
CA LEU A 19 -11.06 -3.13 -0.23
C LEU A 19 -12.44 -2.99 0.42
N GLY A 20 -13.31 -4.00 0.30
CA GLY A 20 -14.72 -3.91 0.72
C GLY A 20 -15.55 -2.93 -0.12
N LEU A 21 -15.17 -2.70 -1.38
CA LEU A 21 -15.81 -1.78 -2.32
C LEU A 21 -16.37 -2.54 -3.52
N ASP A 22 -17.44 -2.02 -4.13
CA ASP A 22 -17.88 -2.54 -5.41
C ASP A 22 -16.90 -2.19 -6.54
N ALA A 23 -16.86 -3.03 -7.58
CA ALA A 23 -15.91 -2.87 -8.68
C ALA A 23 -16.08 -1.55 -9.46
N GLN A 24 -17.29 -0.97 -9.53
CA GLN A 24 -17.51 0.31 -10.20
C GLN A 24 -16.95 1.47 -9.37
N THR A 25 -17.17 1.45 -8.05
CA THR A 25 -16.56 2.40 -7.12
C THR A 25 -15.05 2.35 -7.20
N VAL A 26 -14.44 1.16 -7.24
CA VAL A 26 -12.98 1.03 -7.43
C VAL A 26 -12.54 1.70 -8.74
N ARG A 27 -13.24 1.46 -9.86
CA ARG A 27 -12.91 2.09 -11.16
C ARG A 27 -12.96 3.62 -11.07
N ILE A 28 -13.99 4.17 -10.43
CA ILE A 28 -14.16 5.62 -10.25
C ILE A 28 -13.03 6.18 -9.38
N CYS A 29 -12.72 5.53 -8.25
CA CYS A 29 -11.67 5.95 -7.32
C CYS A 29 -10.28 5.93 -7.98
N ILE A 30 -9.97 4.93 -8.80
CA ILE A 30 -8.71 4.88 -9.56
C ILE A 30 -8.64 6.02 -10.57
N ARG A 31 -9.75 6.29 -11.30
CA ARG A 31 -9.80 7.42 -12.26
C ARG A 31 -9.62 8.77 -11.58
N ALA A 32 -10.16 8.94 -10.38
CA ALA A 32 -10.01 10.14 -9.58
C ALA A 32 -8.63 10.26 -8.90
N GLY A 33 -7.79 9.21 -8.95
CA GLY A 33 -6.44 9.21 -8.41
C GLY A 33 -6.34 8.89 -6.91
N HIS A 34 -7.42 8.47 -6.26
CA HIS A 34 -7.42 8.16 -4.82
C HIS A 34 -6.52 6.97 -4.44
N PHE A 35 -6.27 6.06 -5.39
CA PHE A 35 -5.46 4.86 -5.19
C PHE A 35 -4.12 4.90 -5.93
N GLY A 36 -3.59 6.10 -6.21
CA GLY A 36 -2.38 6.29 -7.03
C GLY A 36 -1.14 5.53 -6.54
N ASP A 37 -1.09 5.16 -5.26
CA ASP A 37 0.03 4.40 -4.70
C ASP A 37 0.14 2.99 -5.31
N PHE A 38 -1.00 2.32 -5.54
CA PHE A 38 -1.06 0.91 -5.95
C PHE A 38 -1.89 0.64 -7.21
N ALA A 39 -2.66 1.61 -7.70
CA ALA A 39 -3.51 1.47 -8.87
C ALA A 39 -3.39 2.66 -9.83
N GLN A 40 -3.50 2.37 -11.13
CA GLN A 40 -3.46 3.37 -12.18
C GLN A 40 -4.52 3.10 -13.23
N ALA A 41 -5.23 4.16 -13.66
CA ALA A 41 -6.10 4.12 -14.84
C ALA A 41 -5.36 4.75 -16.02
N ILE A 42 -5.22 3.98 -17.10
CA ILE A 42 -4.62 4.43 -18.36
C ILE A 42 -5.74 4.53 -19.39
N LYS A 43 -5.95 5.72 -19.93
CA LYS A 43 -6.94 5.94 -20.99
C LYS A 43 -6.40 5.35 -22.30
N SER A 44 -7.10 4.38 -22.88
CA SER A 44 -6.60 3.66 -24.06
C SER A 44 -6.57 4.54 -25.32
N LYS A 45 -7.52 5.47 -25.46
CA LYS A 45 -7.56 6.48 -26.52
C LYS A 45 -8.13 7.79 -25.98
N PRO A 46 -7.65 8.97 -26.44
CA PRO A 46 -8.16 10.26 -25.97
C PRO A 46 -9.65 10.48 -26.26
N THR A 47 -10.15 9.89 -27.34
CA THR A 47 -11.53 10.03 -27.83
C THR A 47 -12.53 9.02 -27.27
N ASN A 48 -12.08 7.89 -26.71
CA ASN A 48 -12.99 6.86 -26.19
C ASN A 48 -12.97 6.82 -24.66
N GLU A 49 -14.08 6.41 -24.05
CA GLU A 49 -14.21 6.18 -22.61
C GLU A 49 -13.64 4.81 -22.16
N CYS A 50 -12.75 4.21 -22.95
CA CYS A 50 -12.10 2.95 -22.61
C CYS A 50 -10.87 3.23 -21.72
N TYR A 51 -10.85 2.63 -20.54
CA TYR A 51 -9.74 2.70 -19.59
C TYR A 51 -9.20 1.31 -19.32
N LEU A 52 -7.88 1.19 -19.30
CA LEU A 52 -7.16 0.05 -18.76
C LEU A 52 -6.86 0.34 -17.29
N TYR A 53 -7.20 -0.59 -16.40
CA TYR A 53 -6.89 -0.49 -14.98
C TYR A 53 -5.75 -1.43 -14.66
N ILE A 54 -4.68 -0.88 -14.09
CA ILE A 54 -3.54 -1.64 -13.62
C ILE A 54 -3.52 -1.52 -12.10
N ILE A 55 -3.72 -2.64 -11.41
CA ILE A 55 -3.70 -2.70 -9.95
C ILE A 55 -2.58 -3.65 -9.54
N SER A 56 -1.59 -3.15 -8.82
CA SER A 56 -0.46 -3.98 -8.38
C SER A 56 -0.85 -4.79 -7.15
N LYS A 57 -0.75 -6.12 -7.25
CA LYS A 57 -0.96 -7.03 -6.11
C LYS A 57 -0.05 -6.70 -4.95
N PHE A 58 1.25 -6.60 -5.23
CA PHE A 58 2.27 -6.36 -4.22
C PHE A 58 1.98 -5.09 -3.41
N LYS A 59 1.73 -3.98 -4.10
CA LYS A 59 1.50 -2.70 -3.44
C LYS A 59 0.16 -2.64 -2.69
N LEU A 60 -0.90 -3.24 -3.25
CA LEU A 60 -2.19 -3.31 -2.54
C LEU A 60 -2.08 -4.16 -1.27
N TYR A 61 -1.38 -5.29 -1.34
CA TYR A 61 -1.18 -6.17 -0.18
C TYR A 61 -0.35 -5.48 0.89
N GLN A 62 0.71 -4.76 0.51
CA GLN A 62 1.47 -3.93 1.45
C GLN A 62 0.61 -2.84 2.08
N TYR A 63 -0.23 -2.16 1.30
CA TYR A 63 -1.13 -1.13 1.79
C TYR A 63 -2.13 -1.68 2.82
N LEU A 64 -2.63 -2.90 2.60
CA LEU A 64 -3.57 -3.59 3.51
C LEU A 64 -2.87 -4.39 4.63
N GLY A 65 -1.55 -4.50 4.60
CA GLY A 65 -0.79 -5.35 5.53
C GLY A 65 -1.03 -6.85 5.35
N LEU A 66 -1.35 -7.32 4.13
CA LEU A 66 -1.62 -8.73 3.81
C LEU A 66 -0.34 -9.47 3.38
N ASP A 67 -0.31 -10.79 3.61
CA ASP A 67 0.81 -11.63 3.18
C ASP A 67 0.89 -11.74 1.65
N VAL A 68 1.95 -11.14 1.10
CA VAL A 68 2.24 -11.07 -0.32
C VAL A 68 2.51 -12.46 -0.93
N ASN A 69 2.97 -13.41 -0.13
CA ASN A 69 3.35 -14.75 -0.59
C ASN A 69 2.14 -15.63 -0.93
N LEU A 70 0.97 -15.33 -0.36
CA LEU A 70 -0.27 -16.05 -0.64
C LEU A 70 -0.78 -15.76 -2.05
N SER A 71 -1.45 -16.73 -2.68
CA SER A 71 -2.13 -16.48 -3.95
C SER A 71 -3.34 -15.54 -3.77
N ILE A 72 -3.79 -14.94 -4.87
CA ILE A 72 -4.94 -14.01 -4.84
C ILE A 72 -6.19 -14.78 -4.38
N GLU A 73 -6.36 -15.98 -4.93
CA GLU A 73 -7.49 -16.86 -4.67
C GLU A 73 -7.54 -17.28 -3.19
N GLU A 74 -6.41 -17.70 -2.63
CA GLU A 74 -6.33 -18.06 -1.20
C GLU A 74 -6.60 -16.85 -0.30
N THR A 75 -6.10 -15.67 -0.67
CA THR A 75 -6.32 -14.45 0.11
C THR A 75 -7.80 -14.07 0.12
N LEU A 76 -8.45 -14.10 -1.04
CA LEU A 76 -9.89 -13.80 -1.16
C LEU A 76 -10.74 -14.78 -0.35
N GLU A 77 -10.40 -16.07 -0.40
CA GLU A 77 -11.09 -17.09 0.38
C GLU A 77 -10.97 -16.82 1.89
N LEU A 78 -9.76 -16.49 2.37
CA LEU A 78 -9.52 -16.13 3.76
C LEU A 78 -10.27 -14.85 4.19
N VAL A 79 -10.33 -13.84 3.31
CA VAL A 79 -11.09 -12.60 3.54
C VAL A 79 -12.59 -12.91 3.64
N ARG A 80 -13.13 -13.76 2.76
CA ARG A 80 -14.54 -14.20 2.80
C ARG A 80 -14.87 -14.99 4.07
N GLN A 81 -13.91 -15.74 4.59
CA GLN A 81 -14.02 -16.45 5.87
C GLN A 81 -13.87 -15.53 7.11
N GLY A 82 -13.63 -14.23 6.89
CA GLY A 82 -13.43 -13.26 7.97
C GLY A 82 -12.10 -13.40 8.71
N LYS A 83 -11.12 -14.09 8.12
CA LYS A 83 -9.77 -14.29 8.67
C LYS A 83 -8.71 -13.83 7.69
N PRO A 84 -8.60 -12.52 7.41
CA PRO A 84 -7.62 -12.03 6.43
C PRO A 84 -6.20 -12.38 6.90
N PRO A 85 -5.31 -12.81 5.99
CA PRO A 85 -3.93 -13.15 6.31
C PRO A 85 -3.09 -11.89 6.50
N PHE A 86 -3.36 -11.17 7.58
CA PHE A 86 -2.55 -10.02 7.95
C PHE A 86 -1.15 -10.49 8.34
N ILE A 87 -0.14 -9.89 7.73
CA ILE A 87 1.21 -9.98 8.26
C ILE A 87 1.16 -9.23 9.59
N GLU A 88 1.50 -9.92 10.69
CA GLU A 88 1.85 -9.21 11.90
C GLU A 88 2.97 -8.24 11.53
N GLN A 89 2.64 -6.95 11.43
CA GLN A 89 3.67 -5.92 11.41
C GLN A 89 4.39 -6.07 12.73
N THR A 90 5.44 -6.89 12.75
CA THR A 90 6.48 -6.77 13.74
C THR A 90 6.87 -5.32 13.62
N SER A 91 6.49 -4.52 14.62
CA SER A 91 7.04 -3.20 14.76
C SER A 91 8.53 -3.47 14.84
N TYR A 92 9.28 -3.33 13.74
CA TYR A 92 10.72 -3.24 13.85
C TYR A 92 10.89 -2.00 14.71
N PRO A 93 11.24 -2.16 16.00
CA PRO A 93 11.39 -0.98 16.81
C PRO A 93 12.53 -0.25 16.14
N ILE A 94 12.29 0.99 15.69
CA ILE A 94 13.29 1.83 15.02
C ILE A 94 14.60 1.89 15.86
N LYS A 95 14.48 1.60 17.17
CA LYS A 95 15.57 1.36 18.12
C LYS A 95 16.57 0.28 17.69
N ASP A 96 16.12 -0.82 17.09
CA ASP A 96 16.99 -1.93 16.64
C ASP A 96 17.70 -1.58 15.34
N LEU A 97 17.05 -0.84 14.44
CA LEU A 97 17.72 -0.35 13.22
C LEU A 97 18.78 0.72 13.58
N LEU A 98 18.48 1.61 14.52
CA LEU A 98 19.43 2.63 14.99
C LEU A 98 20.59 2.02 15.80
N SER A 99 20.36 0.96 16.58
CA SER A 99 21.42 0.26 17.31
C SER A 99 22.34 -0.51 16.35
N GLU A 100 21.78 -1.12 15.30
CA GLU A 100 22.54 -1.82 14.27
C GLU A 100 23.30 -0.87 13.33
N MET A 101 22.74 0.30 13.03
CA MET A 101 23.44 1.34 12.27
C MET A 101 24.58 1.98 13.08
N LYS A 102 24.41 2.13 14.40
CA LYS A 102 25.48 2.58 15.31
C LYS A 102 26.59 1.53 15.46
N SER A 103 26.26 0.24 15.56
CA SER A 103 27.28 -0.81 15.66
C SER A 103 28.09 -1.00 14.39
N LYS A 104 27.51 -0.69 13.22
CA LYS A 104 28.17 -0.70 11.91
C LYS A 104 28.90 0.61 11.57
N GLY A 105 28.99 1.57 12.49
CA GLY A 105 29.77 2.80 12.32
C GLY A 105 29.21 3.79 11.29
N CYS A 106 27.94 3.67 10.89
CA CYS A 106 27.31 4.62 9.98
C CYS A 106 26.81 5.85 10.76
N THR A 107 27.60 6.92 10.78
CA THR A 107 27.13 8.24 11.20
C THR A 107 26.41 8.91 10.04
N LEU A 108 25.07 8.87 10.06
CA LEU A 108 24.28 9.70 9.15
C LEU A 108 24.40 11.16 9.63
N PHE A 109 25.04 11.99 8.80
CA PHE A 109 25.14 13.43 8.97
C PHE A 109 23.80 14.01 9.44
N GLU A 110 23.81 14.70 10.58
CA GLU A 110 22.72 15.57 11.01
C GLU A 110 22.53 16.67 9.95
N ARG A 111 21.60 16.45 9.01
CA ARG A 111 21.03 17.56 8.24
C ARG A 111 19.96 18.20 9.11
N ASN A 112 20.35 19.32 9.71
CA ASN A 112 19.52 20.31 10.39
C ASN A 112 18.05 20.30 9.93
N THR A 113 17.16 19.89 10.83
CA THR A 113 15.74 20.18 10.79
C THR A 113 15.52 21.65 11.18
N ALA A 114 15.77 22.56 10.25
CA ALA A 114 15.36 23.95 10.37
C ALA A 114 14.62 24.37 9.09
N SER A 115 13.42 24.91 9.28
CA SER A 115 12.43 25.33 8.26
C SER A 115 11.60 24.14 7.73
N THR A 116 10.33 23.93 8.06
CA THR A 116 9.23 24.88 8.30
C THR A 116 8.14 24.22 9.15
N VAL A 117 7.97 24.66 10.40
CA VAL A 117 6.72 24.51 11.16
C VAL A 117 6.37 25.89 11.73
N SER A 118 5.89 26.78 10.87
CA SER A 118 5.21 28.00 11.33
C SER A 118 3.75 27.65 11.60
N SER A 119 3.48 27.11 12.79
CA SER A 119 2.20 27.23 13.52
C SER A 119 2.30 26.47 14.84
N VAL A 120 3.07 27.00 15.79
CA VAL A 120 3.04 26.52 17.17
C VAL A 120 2.45 27.61 18.07
N LYS A 121 1.28 27.27 18.61
CA LYS A 121 0.59 27.86 19.76
C LYS A 121 1.54 28.56 20.74
N LYS A 122 1.25 29.83 21.01
CA LYS A 122 1.87 30.61 22.08
C LYS A 122 1.13 30.35 23.41
N VAL A 123 1.79 29.59 24.28
CA VAL A 123 2.00 29.83 25.73
C VAL A 123 0.79 30.10 26.64
N ILE A 124 0.53 29.14 27.55
CA ILE A 124 -0.02 29.36 28.91
C ILE A 124 1.07 28.78 29.84
N LYS A 125 1.95 29.60 30.42
CA LYS A 125 1.90 30.24 31.74
C LYS A 125 2.03 29.24 32.90
N GLU A 126 3.17 29.29 33.59
CA GLU A 126 3.28 29.59 35.03
C GLU A 126 4.63 30.29 35.27
#